data_AF-A0A816DEE8-F1
#
_entry.id   AF-A0A816DEE8-F1
#
_cell.length_a   1.000
_cell.length_b   1.000
_cell.length_c   1.000
_cell.angle_alpha   90.00
_cell.angle_beta   90.00
_cell.angle_gamma   90.00
#
_symmetry.space_group_name_H-M   'P 1'
#
loop_
_entity.id
_entity.type
_entity.pdbx_description
1 polymer ?
#
loop_
_entity_poly.entity_id
_entity_poly.type
_entity_poly.pdbx_seq_one_letter_code
_entity_poly.pdbx_strand_id
1 'polypeptide(L)'
;SISSAAEKAIVVDSGRTYVFIACLRDLLPVYFVEKMSSLEIQDYAACDGQNRDVFREIKNDILRSIPKHGPSFQNNQIDEMIASVRSDMITRQQNDSVKLRCGEPCPRCEISCHLEAGHSSQNSEGKYSGTVTTPTLFTITAVTKQLLKVSKKSSSERFRKHDSCHQPIGLAGMIWDSHSSYPGQLCAPNCAMQVRNRQSFIHDNATHPYVKFDIVYPEWRLPSMEQQESLKLREYIFYNYQPQLAAAYSALSCSKIPSEYNHTLSTIKRQLENMIDGNSSD
;
A
#
# COMPACT_ATOMS: atom_id res chain seq x y z
N SER A 1 -8.85 -16.71 -16.96
CA SER A 1 -7.81 -17.73 -16.71
C SER A 1 -6.88 -17.22 -15.61
N ILE A 2 -6.29 -18.11 -14.82
CA ILE A 2 -5.25 -17.77 -13.82
C ILE A 2 -4.06 -17.04 -14.46
N SER A 3 -3.74 -17.34 -15.73
CA SER A 3 -2.63 -16.67 -16.44
C SER A 3 -2.88 -15.16 -16.60
N SER A 4 -4.13 -14.73 -16.85
CA SER A 4 -4.43 -13.30 -17.02
C SER A 4 -4.24 -12.48 -15.74
N ALA A 5 -4.53 -13.04 -14.56
CA ALA A 5 -4.32 -12.35 -13.28
C ALA A 5 -2.83 -12.31 -12.89
N ALA A 6 -2.12 -13.42 -13.10
CA ALA A 6 -0.67 -13.49 -12.88
C ALA A 6 0.09 -12.56 -13.83
N GLU A 7 -0.28 -12.52 -15.11
CA GLU A 7 0.27 -11.60 -16.11
C GLU A 7 0.03 -10.13 -15.70
N LYS A 8 -1.18 -9.78 -15.24
CA LYS A 8 -1.46 -8.43 -14.71
C LYS A 8 -0.61 -8.10 -13.50
N ALA A 9 -0.45 -9.04 -12.56
CA ALA A 9 0.40 -8.85 -11.39
C ALA A 9 1.87 -8.64 -11.80
N ILE A 10 2.39 -9.41 -12.76
CA ILE A 10 3.74 -9.26 -13.30
C ILE A 10 3.92 -7.90 -13.97
N VAL A 11 2.95 -7.43 -14.77
CA VAL A 11 3.01 -6.11 -15.42
C VAL A 11 3.00 -4.99 -14.39
N VAL A 12 2.12 -5.06 -13.38
CA VAL A 12 2.05 -4.08 -12.29
C VAL A 12 3.35 -4.07 -11.48
N ASP A 13 3.89 -5.25 -11.17
CA ASP A 13 5.13 -5.38 -10.40
C ASP A 13 6.36 -4.94 -11.20
N SER A 14 6.38 -5.19 -12.50
CA SER A 14 7.41 -4.68 -13.42
C SER A 14 7.37 -3.15 -13.49
N GLY A 15 6.17 -2.56 -13.53
CA GLY A 15 5.98 -1.11 -13.45
C GLY A 15 6.46 -0.53 -12.13
N ARG A 16 6.13 -1.16 -11.00
CA ARG A 16 6.61 -0.77 -9.65
C ARG A 16 8.12 -0.87 -9.54
N THR A 17 8.71 -1.94 -10.07
CA THR A 17 10.15 -2.15 -10.12
C THR A 17 10.84 -1.06 -10.94
N TYR A 18 10.26 -0.67 -12.07
CA TYR A 18 10.78 0.43 -12.89
C TYR A 18 10.74 1.78 -12.15
N VAL A 19 9.61 2.11 -11.53
CA VAL A 19 9.46 3.34 -10.74
C VAL A 19 10.41 3.35 -9.54
N PHE A 20 10.53 2.22 -8.82
CA PHE A 20 11.49 2.08 -7.72
C PHE A 20 12.92 2.32 -8.18
N ILE A 21 13.32 1.72 -9.30
CA ILE A 21 14.65 1.88 -9.87
C ILE A 21 14.91 3.33 -10.31
N ALA A 22 13.93 3.98 -10.96
CA ALA A 22 14.04 5.39 -11.33
C ALA A 22 14.20 6.28 -10.08
N CYS A 23 13.35 6.09 -9.07
CA CYS A 23 13.47 6.81 -7.80
C CYS A 23 14.81 6.53 -7.11
N LEU A 24 15.30 5.29 -7.12
CA LEU A 24 16.57 4.94 -6.52
C LEU A 24 17.72 5.69 -7.22
N ARG A 25 17.71 5.75 -8.55
CA ARG A 25 18.69 6.50 -9.35
C ARG A 25 18.70 7.98 -8.98
N ASP A 26 17.52 8.59 -8.79
CA ASP A 26 17.40 10.01 -8.47
C ASP A 26 17.75 10.34 -7.00
N LEU A 27 17.45 9.42 -6.07
CA LEU A 27 17.61 9.64 -4.64
C LEU A 27 18.99 9.24 -4.10
N LEU A 28 19.67 8.26 -4.69
CA LEU A 28 20.97 7.77 -4.20
C LEU A 28 22.01 8.88 -4.04
N PRO A 29 22.19 9.79 -5.03
CA PRO A 29 23.17 10.87 -4.93
C PRO A 29 22.86 11.82 -3.76
N VAL A 30 21.57 12.17 -3.60
CA VAL A 30 21.11 13.06 -2.52
C VAL A 30 21.35 12.43 -1.16
N TYR A 31 20.98 11.16 -1.00
CA TYR A 31 21.16 10.43 0.25
C TYR A 31 22.64 10.31 0.64
N PHE A 32 23.53 10.06 -0.33
CA PHE A 32 24.96 9.98 -0.08
C PHE A 32 25.53 11.30 0.45
N VAL A 33 25.15 12.42 -0.16
CA VAL A 33 25.57 13.76 0.28
C VAL A 33 25.04 14.06 1.69
N GLU A 34 23.77 13.76 1.96
CA GLU A 34 23.16 13.98 3.27
C GLU A 34 23.87 13.16 4.37
N LYS A 35 24.12 11.87 4.10
CA LYS A 35 24.81 11.00 5.07
C LYS A 35 26.24 11.44 5.34
N MET A 36 27.00 11.80 4.29
CA MET A 36 28.35 12.34 4.45
C MET A 36 28.34 13.66 5.22
N SER A 37 27.33 14.51 5.00
CA SER A 37 27.15 15.76 5.75
C SER A 37 26.81 15.52 7.23
N SER A 38 26.12 14.43 7.54
CA SER A 38 25.72 14.06 8.90
C SER A 38 26.80 13.36 9.73
N LEU A 39 27.89 12.91 9.12
CA LEU A 39 29.00 12.29 9.85
C LEU A 39 29.68 13.32 10.75
N GLU A 40 29.55 13.14 12.06
CA GLU A 40 30.36 13.82 13.07
C GLU A 40 31.52 12.91 13.45
N ILE A 41 32.75 13.39 13.26
CA ILE A 41 33.94 12.73 13.78
C ILE A 41 33.90 12.95 15.30
N GLN A 42 33.81 11.88 16.08
CA GLN A 42 33.65 11.97 17.54
C GLN A 42 34.98 11.86 18.30
N ASP A 43 36.08 11.51 17.63
CA ASP A 43 37.38 11.32 18.27
C ASP A 43 38.50 12.09 17.54
N TYR A 44 38.74 13.31 18.01
CA TYR A 44 39.77 14.22 17.48
C TYR A 44 41.13 14.01 18.17
N ALA A 45 41.18 13.25 19.27
CA ALA A 45 42.39 13.10 20.09
C ALA A 45 43.48 12.25 19.39
N ALA A 46 43.09 11.45 18.40
CA ALA A 46 43.99 10.62 17.62
C ALA A 46 44.65 11.32 16.42
N CYS A 47 44.38 12.61 16.19
CA CYS A 47 44.84 13.32 14.99
C CYS A 47 45.78 14.49 15.34
N ASP A 48 47.09 14.22 15.37
CA ASP A 48 48.25 15.12 15.23
C ASP A 48 48.17 16.56 15.82
N GLY A 49 47.31 16.80 16.82
CA GLY A 49 47.09 18.12 17.42
C GLY A 49 46.23 19.08 16.59
N GLN A 50 45.47 18.62 15.59
CA GLN A 50 44.56 19.50 14.85
C GLN A 50 43.26 19.78 15.61
N ASN A 51 42.83 21.04 15.61
CA ASN A 51 41.63 21.46 16.32
C ASN A 51 40.35 21.20 15.51
N ARG A 52 39.20 21.25 16.21
CA ARG A 52 37.86 21.00 15.64
C ARG A 52 37.54 21.87 14.41
N ASP A 53 38.09 23.09 14.33
CA ASP A 53 37.78 24.00 13.24
C ASP A 53 38.48 23.59 11.95
N VAL A 54 39.70 23.05 12.02
CA VAL A 54 40.40 22.48 10.85
C VAL A 54 39.64 21.28 10.29
N PHE A 55 39.11 20.40 11.15
CA PHE A 55 38.26 19.29 10.71
C PHE A 55 36.95 19.77 10.08
N ARG A 56 36.35 20.85 10.59
CA ARG A 56 35.15 21.45 9.99
C ARG A 56 35.47 22.00 8.60
N GLU A 57 36.62 22.65 8.44
CA GLU A 57 37.09 23.17 7.16
C GLU A 57 37.35 22.05 6.15
N ILE A 58 38.11 21.02 6.53
CA ILE A 58 38.35 19.82 5.70
C ILE A 58 37.04 19.14 5.32
N LYS A 59 36.10 18.98 6.27
CA LYS A 59 34.76 18.43 5.99
C LYS A 59 34.03 19.28 4.95
N ASN A 60 34.03 20.60 5.11
CA ASN A 60 33.39 21.51 4.15
C ASN A 60 34.07 21.49 2.78
N ASP A 61 35.39 21.32 2.72
CA ASP A 61 36.15 21.17 1.47
C ASP A 61 35.85 19.85 0.77
N ILE A 62 35.77 18.76 1.52
CA ILE A 62 35.31 17.47 1.02
C ILE A 62 33.89 17.61 0.47
N LEU A 63 32.95 18.21 1.23
CA LEU A 63 31.57 18.40 0.77
C LEU A 63 31.49 19.27 -0.50
N ARG A 64 32.29 20.34 -0.61
CA ARG A 64 32.37 21.18 -1.82
C ARG A 64 33.00 20.46 -3.00
N SER A 65 33.87 19.48 -2.74
CA SER A 65 34.57 18.71 -3.76
C SER A 65 33.79 17.46 -4.21
N ILE A 66 32.83 16.94 -3.44
CA ILE A 66 31.98 15.80 -3.82
C ILE A 66 31.22 16.00 -5.14
N PRO A 67 30.63 17.16 -5.47
CA PRO A 67 30.03 17.34 -6.79
C PRO A 67 31.03 17.25 -7.95
N LYS A 68 32.31 17.54 -7.68
CA LYS A 68 33.40 17.59 -8.68
C LYS A 68 34.19 16.28 -8.76
N HIS A 69 34.31 15.55 -7.65
CA HIS A 69 35.21 14.41 -7.46
C HIS A 69 34.53 13.22 -6.77
N GLY A 70 33.29 13.38 -6.32
CA GLY A 70 32.47 12.27 -5.85
C GLY A 70 32.30 11.24 -6.95
N PRO A 71 31.91 10.01 -6.61
CA PRO A 71 31.70 8.98 -7.61
C PRO A 71 30.69 9.51 -8.63
N SER A 72 31.19 9.91 -9.80
CA SER A 72 30.38 9.89 -11.00
C SER A 72 30.12 8.42 -11.20
N PHE A 73 28.99 7.94 -10.68
CA PHE A 73 28.50 6.64 -11.06
C PHE A 73 28.34 6.73 -12.57
N GLN A 74 29.27 6.11 -13.29
CA GLN A 74 29.14 6.05 -14.72
C GLN A 74 27.81 5.34 -14.99
N ASN A 75 27.06 5.79 -16.01
CA ASN A 75 25.72 5.26 -16.25
C ASN A 75 25.68 3.72 -16.31
N ASN A 76 26.75 3.10 -16.82
CA ASN A 76 26.94 1.64 -16.81
C ASN A 76 27.01 1.03 -15.40
N GLN A 77 27.66 1.66 -14.42
CA GLN A 77 27.71 1.16 -13.04
C GLN A 77 26.33 1.25 -12.35
N ILE A 78 25.57 2.32 -12.64
CA ILE A 78 24.18 2.44 -12.19
C ILE A 78 23.33 1.34 -12.84
N ASP A 79 23.50 1.12 -14.15
CA ASP A 79 22.77 0.10 -14.90
C ASP A 79 23.12 -1.32 -14.42
N GLU A 80 24.37 -1.59 -14.07
CA GLU A 80 24.83 -2.86 -13.47
C GLU A 80 24.21 -3.07 -12.07
N MET A 81 24.21 -2.05 -11.20
CA MET A 81 23.53 -2.12 -9.91
C MET A 81 22.02 -2.37 -10.07
N ILE A 82 21.39 -1.68 -11.02
CA ILE A 82 19.98 -1.86 -11.36
C ILE A 82 19.71 -3.30 -11.84
N ALA A 83 20.57 -3.82 -12.73
CA ALA A 83 20.47 -5.18 -13.23
C ALA A 83 20.63 -6.21 -12.10
N SER A 84 21.57 -5.98 -11.19
CA SER A 84 21.82 -6.82 -10.01
C SER A 84 20.62 -6.82 -9.07
N VAL A 85 20.11 -5.63 -8.67
CA VAL A 85 18.91 -5.51 -7.82
C VAL A 85 17.68 -6.17 -8.48
N ARG A 86 17.50 -5.99 -9.79
CA ARG A 86 16.42 -6.65 -10.53
C ARG A 86 16.58 -8.17 -10.52
N SER A 87 17.79 -8.68 -10.73
CA SER A 87 18.09 -10.11 -10.68
C SER A 87 17.83 -10.70 -9.30
N ASP A 88 18.22 -10.01 -8.23
CA ASP A 88 17.95 -10.39 -6.84
C ASP A 88 16.45 -10.40 -6.53
N MET A 89 15.70 -9.39 -6.99
CA MET A 89 14.24 -9.35 -6.84
C MET A 89 13.56 -10.52 -7.55
N ILE A 90 13.94 -10.82 -8.80
CA ILE A 90 13.43 -11.96 -9.57
C ILE A 90 13.78 -13.28 -8.88
N THR A 91 15.02 -13.43 -8.42
CA THR A 91 15.49 -14.65 -7.75
C THR A 91 14.73 -14.88 -6.44
N ARG A 92 14.48 -13.82 -5.65
CA ARG A 92 13.66 -13.90 -4.44
C ARG A 92 12.20 -14.25 -4.74
N GLN A 93 11.65 -13.74 -5.84
CA GLN A 93 10.31 -14.10 -6.31
C GLN A 93 10.22 -15.56 -6.76
N GLN A 94 11.30 -16.10 -7.35
CA GLN A 94 11.36 -17.49 -7.82
C GLN A 94 11.60 -18.51 -6.70
N ASN A 95 12.22 -18.12 -5.58
CA ASN A 95 12.56 -19.02 -4.47
C ASN A 95 11.37 -19.34 -3.51
N ASP A 96 10.14 -19.38 -4.01
CA ASP A 96 8.87 -19.77 -3.33
C ASP A 96 8.49 -19.02 -2.03
N SER A 97 9.38 -18.25 -1.41
CA SER A 97 9.12 -17.53 -0.16
C SER A 97 8.50 -16.15 -0.37
N VAL A 98 8.67 -15.53 -1.55
CA VAL A 98 8.11 -14.22 -1.88
C VAL A 98 7.00 -14.35 -2.90
N LYS A 99 5.77 -14.54 -2.42
CA LYS A 99 4.60 -14.60 -3.28
C LYS A 99 4.12 -13.21 -3.67
N LEU A 100 3.86 -13.01 -4.96
CA LEU A 100 3.26 -11.77 -5.47
C LEU A 100 1.92 -11.52 -4.81
N ARG A 101 1.63 -10.27 -4.46
CA ARG A 101 0.31 -9.87 -3.94
C ARG A 101 -0.66 -9.68 -5.09
N CYS A 102 -1.93 -9.92 -4.83
CA CYS A 102 -3.02 -9.71 -5.79
C CYS A 102 -3.08 -8.26 -6.30
N GLY A 103 -2.85 -7.28 -5.43
CA GLY A 103 -2.75 -5.88 -5.85
C GLY A 103 -4.08 -5.16 -6.09
N GLU A 104 -5.20 -5.88 -6.26
CA GLU A 104 -6.53 -5.32 -6.51
C GLU A 104 -6.88 -4.27 -5.43
N PRO A 105 -7.27 -3.03 -5.80
CA PRO A 105 -7.51 -1.96 -4.83
C PRO A 105 -8.88 -2.10 -4.17
N CYS A 106 -8.94 -1.91 -2.84
CA CYS A 106 -10.21 -1.88 -2.13
C CYS A 106 -11.11 -0.76 -2.70
N PRO A 107 -12.38 -1.01 -3.03
CA PRO A 107 -13.24 -0.03 -3.69
C PRO A 107 -13.61 1.18 -2.82
N ARG A 108 -13.19 1.22 -1.55
CA ARG A 108 -13.49 2.31 -0.60
C ARG A 108 -12.27 3.02 -0.07
N CYS A 109 -11.23 2.28 0.27
CA CYS A 109 -10.02 2.85 0.85
C CYS A 109 -8.80 2.74 -0.06
N GLU A 110 -8.98 2.19 -1.26
CA GLU A 110 -7.98 2.05 -2.34
C GLU A 110 -6.73 1.25 -1.99
N ILE A 111 -6.63 0.71 -0.77
CA ILE A 111 -5.49 -0.11 -0.39
C ILE A 111 -5.55 -1.47 -1.06
N SER A 112 -4.42 -1.85 -1.66
CA SER A 112 -4.27 -3.11 -2.38
C SER A 112 -4.56 -4.32 -1.50
N CYS A 113 -5.14 -5.34 -2.12
CA CYS A 113 -5.35 -6.65 -1.53
C CYS A 113 -4.02 -7.24 -1.03
N HIS A 114 -4.03 -7.75 0.19
CA HIS A 114 -2.84 -8.31 0.85
C HIS A 114 -2.65 -9.81 0.59
N LEU A 115 -3.63 -10.47 -0.04
CA LEU A 115 -3.58 -11.88 -0.39
C LEU A 115 -2.69 -12.13 -1.61
N GLU A 116 -2.29 -13.40 -1.79
CA GLU A 116 -1.46 -13.87 -2.90
C GLU A 116 -2.16 -13.68 -4.26
N ALA A 117 -1.38 -13.38 -5.30
CA ALA A 117 -1.90 -13.27 -6.66
C ALA A 117 -2.62 -14.56 -7.08
N GLY A 118 -3.79 -14.42 -7.71
CA GLY A 118 -4.62 -15.55 -8.14
C GLY A 118 -5.59 -16.10 -7.10
N HIS A 119 -5.66 -15.54 -5.88
CA HIS A 119 -6.58 -16.05 -4.84
C HIS A 119 -8.06 -16.01 -5.25
N SER A 120 -8.49 -15.06 -6.09
CA SER A 120 -9.88 -14.90 -6.54
C SER A 120 -10.23 -15.68 -7.81
N SER A 121 -9.26 -16.32 -8.46
CA SER A 121 -9.41 -16.87 -9.82
C SER A 121 -10.20 -18.17 -9.95
N GLN A 122 -10.71 -18.74 -8.85
CA GLN A 122 -11.35 -20.06 -8.88
C GLN A 122 -12.89 -20.04 -9.06
N ASN A 123 -13.52 -18.87 -9.26
CA ASN A 123 -14.98 -18.77 -9.41
C ASN A 123 -15.46 -17.97 -10.65
N SER A 124 -14.58 -17.41 -11.48
CA SER A 124 -14.96 -16.56 -12.62
C SER A 124 -15.12 -17.30 -13.96
N GLU A 125 -15.63 -18.54 -13.95
CA GLU A 125 -16.13 -19.20 -15.17
C GLU A 125 -17.59 -18.81 -15.52
N GLY A 126 -18.18 -17.87 -14.79
CA GLY A 126 -19.54 -17.38 -15.06
C GLY A 126 -19.58 -15.92 -15.48
N LYS A 127 -19.64 -15.67 -16.79
CA LYS A 127 -20.11 -14.42 -17.45
C LYS A 127 -19.20 -13.18 -17.35
N TYR A 128 -18.24 -13.08 -18.26
CA TYR A 128 -18.02 -11.86 -19.06
C TYR A 128 -17.31 -12.26 -20.36
N SER A 129 -18.11 -12.65 -21.36
CA SER A 129 -17.70 -12.75 -22.75
C SER A 129 -18.42 -11.62 -23.48
N GLY A 130 -17.71 -10.53 -23.73
CA GLY A 130 -18.18 -9.48 -24.63
C GLY A 130 -17.79 -9.85 -26.05
N THR A 131 -18.73 -10.43 -26.81
CA THR A 131 -18.71 -10.38 -28.27
C THR A 131 -19.92 -9.60 -28.74
N VAL A 132 -19.66 -8.53 -29.48
CA VAL A 132 -20.64 -7.77 -30.24
C VAL A 132 -21.21 -8.66 -31.35
N THR A 133 -22.51 -8.92 -31.32
CA THR A 133 -23.40 -9.06 -32.50
C THR A 133 -24.87 -9.21 -32.06
N THR A 134 -25.77 -8.62 -32.85
CA THR A 134 -27.21 -8.35 -32.65
C THR A 134 -28.13 -9.57 -32.94
N PRO A 135 -29.46 -9.49 -32.68
CA PRO A 135 -30.21 -10.52 -31.93
C PRO A 135 -31.13 -11.43 -32.77
N THR A 136 -31.59 -12.52 -32.17
CA THR A 136 -32.90 -13.11 -32.52
C THR A 136 -33.56 -13.82 -31.33
N LEU A 137 -34.86 -13.58 -31.18
CA LEU A 137 -35.80 -14.15 -30.21
C LEU A 137 -35.96 -15.67 -30.37
N PHE A 138 -36.16 -16.41 -29.26
CA PHE A 138 -37.42 -17.13 -28.97
C PHE A 138 -37.44 -17.69 -27.53
N THR A 139 -38.63 -17.62 -26.93
CA THR A 139 -39.06 -17.88 -25.54
C THR A 139 -39.28 -19.41 -25.30
N ILE A 140 -39.18 -20.03 -24.10
CA ILE A 140 -40.26 -20.25 -23.11
C ILE A 140 -39.77 -21.19 -21.96
N THR A 141 -39.96 -20.71 -20.72
CA THR A 141 -40.47 -21.39 -19.49
C THR A 141 -39.73 -22.56 -18.83
N ALA A 142 -39.31 -22.38 -17.56
CA ALA A 142 -40.08 -22.86 -16.39
C ALA A 142 -39.33 -22.65 -15.06
N VAL A 143 -40.10 -22.18 -14.08
CA VAL A 143 -39.80 -22.01 -12.66
C VAL A 143 -39.63 -23.36 -11.97
N THR A 144 -38.63 -23.51 -11.09
CA THR A 144 -38.81 -24.36 -9.89
C THR A 144 -37.89 -23.97 -8.72
N LYS A 145 -38.54 -23.71 -7.57
CA LYS A 145 -38.17 -23.89 -6.15
C LYS A 145 -36.71 -23.64 -5.72
N GLN A 146 -36.41 -22.57 -4.99
CA GLN A 146 -36.66 -22.38 -3.55
C GLN A 146 -35.96 -23.40 -2.63
N LEU A 147 -35.19 -22.85 -1.69
CA LEU A 147 -34.58 -23.46 -0.49
C LEU A 147 -33.29 -24.26 -0.70
N LEU A 148 -32.16 -23.55 -0.82
CA LEU A 148 -30.86 -24.10 -0.48
C LEU A 148 -30.34 -23.49 0.81
N LYS A 149 -30.48 -24.29 1.86
CA LYS A 149 -29.43 -24.67 2.81
C LYS A 149 -28.49 -23.54 3.22
N VAL A 150 -28.58 -23.16 4.49
CA VAL A 150 -27.45 -22.63 5.27
C VAL A 150 -26.37 -23.72 5.25
N SER A 151 -25.63 -23.77 4.14
CA SER A 151 -24.43 -24.57 3.99
C SER A 151 -23.42 -23.93 4.91
N LYS A 152 -22.85 -24.72 5.83
CA LYS A 152 -21.58 -24.38 6.46
C LYS A 152 -20.60 -24.14 5.32
N LYS A 153 -20.42 -22.87 4.91
CA LYS A 153 -19.43 -22.49 3.91
C LYS A 153 -18.11 -23.05 4.41
N SER A 154 -17.61 -24.04 3.68
CA SER A 154 -16.29 -24.60 3.83
C SER A 154 -15.29 -23.46 4.08
N SER A 155 -14.38 -23.64 5.03
CA SER A 155 -13.28 -22.70 5.29
C SER A 155 -12.53 -22.31 4.01
N SER A 156 -12.57 -23.14 2.97
CA SER A 156 -12.00 -22.88 1.65
C SER A 156 -12.62 -21.69 0.89
N GLU A 157 -13.85 -21.29 1.19
CA GLU A 157 -14.53 -20.19 0.47
C GLU A 157 -14.12 -18.80 1.00
N ARG A 158 -13.63 -18.72 2.25
CA ARG A 158 -13.13 -17.47 2.84
C ARG A 158 -11.82 -16.99 2.20
N PHE A 159 -11.00 -17.90 1.68
CA PHE A 159 -9.69 -17.57 1.09
C PHE A 159 -9.75 -17.07 -0.35
N ARG A 160 -10.95 -16.98 -0.94
CA ARG A 160 -11.11 -16.57 -2.35
C ARG A 160 -11.44 -15.09 -2.52
N LYS A 161 -12.04 -14.45 -1.52
CA LYS A 161 -12.42 -13.03 -1.60
C LYS A 161 -11.22 -12.11 -1.35
N HIS A 162 -11.19 -10.97 -2.02
CA HIS A 162 -10.20 -9.92 -1.78
C HIS A 162 -10.32 -9.41 -0.35
N ASP A 163 -9.18 -9.22 0.29
CA ASP A 163 -9.07 -8.70 1.63
C ASP A 163 -7.87 -7.74 1.72
N SER A 164 -7.97 -6.72 2.56
CA SER A 164 -6.95 -5.67 2.67
C SER A 164 -6.76 -5.24 4.12
N CYS A 165 -5.55 -4.80 4.45
CA CYS A 165 -5.30 -4.11 5.70
C CYS A 165 -5.87 -2.68 5.63
N HIS A 166 -7.18 -2.54 5.85
CA HIS A 166 -7.93 -1.31 5.57
C HIS A 166 -7.39 -0.07 6.31
N GLN A 167 -7.10 0.98 5.55
CA GLN A 167 -6.55 2.26 6.05
C GLN A 167 -7.63 3.30 6.34
N PRO A 168 -7.31 4.39 7.10
CA PRO A 168 -8.15 5.58 7.17
C PRO A 168 -8.59 6.01 5.75
N ILE A 169 -9.89 6.04 5.49
CA ILE A 169 -10.35 6.20 4.09
C ILE A 169 -10.02 7.58 3.51
N GLY A 170 -9.82 8.59 4.37
CA GLY A 170 -9.34 9.91 3.96
C GLY A 170 -7.91 9.93 3.40
N LEU A 171 -7.10 8.88 3.61
CA LEU A 171 -5.83 8.73 2.88
C LEU A 171 -6.03 8.43 1.39
N ALA A 172 -7.24 8.04 0.98
CA ALA A 172 -7.65 7.90 -0.41
C ALA A 172 -8.51 9.11 -0.86
N GLY A 173 -8.41 10.25 -0.16
CA GLY A 173 -9.17 11.46 -0.50
C GLY A 173 -10.66 11.43 -0.18
N MET A 174 -11.15 10.38 0.48
CA MET A 174 -12.56 10.33 0.89
C MET A 174 -12.88 11.42 1.92
N ILE A 175 -13.86 12.25 1.60
CA ILE A 175 -14.39 13.32 2.47
C ILE A 175 -15.77 12.97 2.99
N TRP A 176 -16.16 13.61 4.09
CA TRP A 176 -17.54 13.54 4.56
C TRP A 176 -18.47 14.36 3.66
N ASP A 177 -19.67 13.83 3.41
CA ASP A 177 -20.69 14.51 2.61
C ASP A 177 -21.27 15.76 3.32
N SER A 178 -22.05 16.53 2.56
CA SER A 178 -22.72 17.75 3.03
C SER A 178 -23.74 17.53 4.14
N HIS A 179 -24.19 16.30 4.37
CA HIS A 179 -25.18 15.95 5.39
C HIS A 179 -24.54 15.45 6.70
N SER A 180 -23.24 15.20 6.69
CA SER A 180 -22.47 14.83 7.88
C SER A 180 -22.29 16.01 8.86
N SER A 181 -21.82 15.70 10.08
CA SER A 181 -21.40 16.73 11.03
C SER A 181 -20.07 17.42 10.67
N TYR A 182 -19.34 16.94 9.67
CA TYR A 182 -17.99 17.42 9.29
C TYR A 182 -17.84 17.58 7.78
N PRO A 183 -18.79 18.27 7.11
CA PRO A 183 -18.86 18.27 5.64
C PRO A 183 -17.56 18.78 5.01
N GLY A 184 -17.10 18.07 3.98
CA GLY A 184 -15.87 18.40 3.25
C GLY A 184 -14.56 18.04 3.97
N GLN A 185 -14.61 17.54 5.20
CA GLN A 185 -13.40 17.09 5.91
C GLN A 185 -12.99 15.68 5.51
N LEU A 186 -11.69 15.39 5.52
CA LEU A 186 -11.16 14.05 5.31
C LEU A 186 -11.73 13.05 6.35
N CYS A 187 -12.11 11.87 5.86
CA CYS A 187 -12.72 10.81 6.68
C CYS A 187 -11.67 9.99 7.45
N ALA A 188 -11.59 10.16 8.77
CA ALA A 188 -10.69 9.38 9.62
C ALA A 188 -10.96 7.86 9.72
N PRO A 189 -12.22 7.38 9.75
CA PRO A 189 -12.48 5.95 9.94
C PRO A 189 -11.93 5.09 8.80
N ASN A 190 -11.42 3.90 9.11
CA ASN A 190 -11.12 2.87 8.12
C ASN A 190 -12.38 2.04 7.80
N CYS A 191 -12.34 1.19 6.76
CA CYS A 191 -13.52 0.39 6.35
C CYS A 191 -14.06 -0.52 7.46
N ALA A 192 -13.22 -1.11 8.31
CA ALA A 192 -13.66 -1.97 9.40
C ALA A 192 -14.36 -1.17 10.52
N MET A 193 -13.87 0.05 10.82
CA MET A 193 -14.54 0.97 11.73
C MET A 193 -15.91 1.38 11.18
N GLN A 194 -16.05 1.59 9.86
CA GLN A 194 -17.34 1.91 9.24
C GLN A 194 -18.35 0.76 9.39
N VAL A 195 -17.90 -0.49 9.24
CA VAL A 195 -18.72 -1.69 9.53
C VAL A 195 -19.16 -1.70 11.00
N ARG A 196 -18.22 -1.54 11.94
CA ARG A 196 -18.49 -1.54 13.38
C ARG A 196 -19.50 -0.45 13.77
N ASN A 197 -19.34 0.74 13.22
CA ASN A 197 -20.17 1.90 13.52
C ASN A 197 -21.49 1.93 12.73
N ARG A 198 -21.80 0.86 11.99
CA ARG A 198 -23.00 0.70 11.16
C ARG A 198 -23.23 1.88 10.21
N GLN A 199 -22.15 2.42 9.68
CA GLN A 199 -22.18 3.53 8.74
C GLN A 199 -22.62 3.03 7.36
N SER A 200 -22.89 3.97 6.46
CA SER A 200 -23.27 3.69 5.08
C SER A 200 -22.28 4.28 4.08
N PHE A 201 -22.30 3.77 2.86
CA PHE A 201 -21.55 4.29 1.72
C PHE A 201 -22.45 4.37 0.49
N ILE A 202 -22.04 5.18 -0.49
CA ILE A 202 -22.74 5.30 -1.77
C ILE A 202 -22.07 4.38 -2.79
N HIS A 203 -22.89 3.61 -3.51
CA HIS A 203 -22.51 2.80 -4.66
C HIS A 203 -23.68 2.79 -5.65
N ASP A 204 -23.40 2.97 -6.94
CA ASP A 204 -24.43 3.04 -8.00
C ASP A 204 -25.61 3.96 -7.67
N ASN A 205 -25.32 5.15 -7.13
CA ASN A 205 -26.29 6.16 -6.66
C ASN A 205 -27.25 5.70 -5.56
N ALA A 206 -26.98 4.57 -4.92
CA ALA A 206 -27.74 4.06 -3.78
C ALA A 206 -26.90 4.05 -2.50
N THR A 207 -27.55 4.30 -1.37
CA THR A 207 -26.93 4.22 -0.05
C THR A 207 -26.99 2.77 0.45
N HIS A 208 -25.83 2.19 0.74
CA HIS A 208 -25.70 0.84 1.28
C HIS A 208 -25.02 0.87 2.64
N PRO A 209 -25.51 0.10 3.63
CA PRO A 209 -24.81 -0.01 4.90
C PRO A 209 -23.52 -0.82 4.72
N TYR A 210 -22.45 -0.43 5.43
CA TYR A 210 -21.15 -1.14 5.38
C TYR A 210 -21.25 -2.61 5.80
N VAL A 211 -22.22 -2.99 6.64
CA VAL A 211 -22.46 -4.41 6.97
C VAL A 211 -22.91 -5.25 5.78
N LYS A 212 -23.28 -4.64 4.64
CA LYS A 212 -23.60 -5.30 3.37
C LYS A 212 -22.47 -5.14 2.33
N PHE A 213 -21.26 -4.77 2.75
CA PHE A 213 -20.15 -4.49 1.85
C PHE A 213 -19.86 -5.65 0.88
N ASP A 214 -19.82 -6.88 1.38
CA ASP A 214 -19.53 -8.09 0.61
C ASP A 214 -20.71 -8.61 -0.22
N ILE A 215 -21.88 -7.97 -0.09
CA ILE A 215 -23.04 -8.16 -0.97
C ILE A 215 -22.95 -7.16 -2.13
N VAL A 216 -22.55 -5.92 -1.83
CA VAL A 216 -22.37 -4.85 -2.83
C VAL A 216 -21.12 -5.10 -3.68
N TYR A 217 -20.06 -5.62 -3.06
CA TYR A 217 -18.82 -6.03 -3.72
C TYR A 217 -18.61 -7.54 -3.47
N PRO A 218 -19.25 -8.43 -4.25
CA PRO A 218 -19.24 -9.89 -4.02
C PRO A 218 -17.85 -10.50 -3.93
N GLU A 219 -16.90 -9.96 -4.69
CA GLU A 219 -15.51 -10.42 -4.74
C GLU A 219 -14.67 -9.98 -3.53
N TRP A 220 -15.20 -9.11 -2.67
CA TRP A 220 -14.50 -8.58 -1.50
C TRP A 220 -15.05 -9.14 -0.19
N ARG A 221 -14.16 -9.36 0.78
CA ARG A 221 -14.52 -9.74 2.14
C ARG A 221 -15.15 -8.53 2.85
N LEU A 222 -16.05 -8.81 3.79
CA LEU A 222 -16.53 -7.80 4.73
C LEU A 222 -15.33 -7.29 5.57
N PRO A 223 -15.04 -5.98 5.56
CA PRO A 223 -13.94 -5.40 6.34
C PRO A 223 -14.04 -5.78 7.82
N SER A 224 -12.93 -6.23 8.40
CA SER A 224 -12.86 -6.66 9.79
C SER A 224 -11.66 -6.07 10.51
N MET A 225 -11.70 -6.09 11.85
CA MET A 225 -10.61 -5.59 12.71
C MET A 225 -9.54 -6.66 12.99
N GLU A 226 -9.60 -7.82 12.31
CA GLU A 226 -8.69 -8.94 12.58
C GLU A 226 -7.24 -8.65 12.14
N GLN A 227 -7.00 -7.67 11.27
CA GLN A 227 -5.71 -7.44 10.59
C GLN A 227 -5.13 -6.03 10.82
N GLN A 228 -5.28 -5.49 12.04
CA GLN A 228 -4.93 -4.09 12.34
C GLN A 228 -3.43 -3.79 12.52
N GLU A 229 -2.57 -4.81 12.67
CA GLU A 229 -1.18 -4.58 13.07
C GLU A 229 -0.38 -3.74 12.06
N SER A 230 -0.77 -3.76 10.78
CA SER A 230 -0.14 -2.99 9.71
C SER A 230 -0.72 -1.58 9.48
N LEU A 231 -1.59 -1.09 10.37
CA LEU A 231 -2.30 0.19 10.20
C LEU A 231 -1.59 1.40 10.83
N LYS A 232 -0.74 1.18 11.83
CA LYS A 232 -0.22 2.26 12.67
C LYS A 232 0.58 3.34 11.93
N LEU A 233 1.37 2.95 10.93
CA LEU A 233 2.07 3.94 10.09
C LEU A 233 1.08 4.82 9.31
N ARG A 234 0.00 4.24 8.79
CA ARG A 234 -1.00 4.97 8.01
C ARG A 234 -1.84 5.87 8.91
N GLU A 235 -2.21 5.38 10.08
CA GLU A 235 -2.86 6.17 11.12
C GLU A 235 -1.98 7.35 11.56
N TYR A 236 -0.68 7.14 11.74
CA TYR A 236 0.29 8.19 12.03
C TYR A 236 0.38 9.24 10.91
N ILE A 237 0.47 8.80 9.66
CA ILE A 237 0.50 9.68 8.49
C ILE A 237 -0.78 10.54 8.46
N PHE A 238 -1.93 9.89 8.63
CA PHE A 238 -3.21 10.60 8.67
C PHE A 238 -3.21 11.61 9.83
N TYR A 239 -2.80 11.22 11.03
CA TYR A 239 -2.81 12.11 12.20
C TYR A 239 -1.91 13.35 12.04
N ASN A 240 -0.68 13.18 11.54
CA ASN A 240 0.34 14.23 11.57
C ASN A 240 0.41 15.09 10.31
N TYR A 241 -0.10 14.62 9.17
CA TYR A 241 0.05 15.30 7.86
C TYR A 241 -1.27 15.82 7.30
N GLN A 242 -2.20 16.22 8.17
CA GLN A 242 -3.51 16.75 7.75
C GLN A 242 -3.43 17.94 6.79
N PRO A 243 -2.61 18.98 7.00
CA PRO A 243 -2.54 20.10 6.07
C PRO A 243 -2.12 19.68 4.66
N GLN A 244 -1.15 18.75 4.55
CA GLN A 244 -0.66 18.23 3.28
C GLN A 244 -1.72 17.37 2.58
N LEU A 245 -2.39 16.49 3.34
CA LEU A 245 -3.47 15.65 2.81
C LEU A 245 -4.67 16.50 2.35
N ALA A 246 -5.08 17.47 3.16
CA ALA A 246 -6.17 18.40 2.84
C ALA A 246 -5.87 19.17 1.54
N ALA A 247 -4.65 19.70 1.40
CA ALA A 247 -4.21 20.36 0.18
C ALA A 247 -4.21 19.42 -1.03
N ALA A 248 -3.68 18.21 -0.89
CA ALA A 248 -3.58 17.23 -1.97
C ALA A 248 -4.95 16.83 -2.54
N TYR A 249 -5.99 16.77 -1.70
CA TYR A 249 -7.33 16.36 -2.09
C TYR A 249 -8.32 17.52 -2.24
N SER A 250 -7.88 18.78 -2.16
CA SER A 250 -8.77 19.95 -2.13
C SER A 250 -9.89 19.82 -1.08
N ALA A 251 -9.53 19.29 0.08
CA ALA A 251 -10.44 18.96 1.19
C ALA A 251 -10.13 19.80 2.43
N LEU A 252 -10.99 19.72 3.44
CA LEU A 252 -10.72 20.25 4.77
C LEU A 252 -9.99 19.21 5.64
N SER A 253 -9.14 19.68 6.53
CA SER A 253 -8.51 18.83 7.56
C SER A 253 -9.57 18.16 8.43
N CYS A 254 -9.31 16.92 8.84
CA CYS A 254 -10.14 16.17 9.77
C CYS A 254 -10.02 16.76 11.18
N SER A 255 -11.13 17.33 11.68
CA SER A 255 -11.20 17.92 13.02
C SER A 255 -11.39 16.89 14.15
N LYS A 256 -11.78 15.64 13.80
CA LYS A 256 -12.05 14.56 14.76
C LYS A 256 -11.28 13.30 14.41
N ILE A 257 -9.95 13.40 14.50
CA ILE A 257 -9.07 12.24 14.34
C ILE A 257 -9.11 11.43 15.64
N PRO A 258 -9.26 10.10 15.59
CA PRO A 258 -9.18 9.25 16.76
C PRO A 258 -7.82 9.44 17.46
N SER A 259 -7.83 9.57 18.80
CA SER A 259 -6.59 9.81 19.57
C SER A 259 -5.63 8.63 19.51
N GLU A 260 -6.15 7.42 19.26
CA GLU A 260 -5.36 6.22 19.02
C GLU A 260 -4.48 6.29 17.77
N TYR A 261 -4.70 7.24 16.85
CA TYR A 261 -3.84 7.42 15.67
C TYR A 261 -2.54 8.18 16.00
N ASN A 262 -2.43 8.75 17.19
CA ASN A 262 -1.24 9.50 17.65
C ASN A 262 -0.10 8.55 18.05
N HIS A 263 0.38 7.75 17.10
CA HIS A 263 1.50 6.85 17.29
C HIS A 263 2.83 7.62 17.35
N THR A 264 3.83 7.05 18.01
CA THR A 264 5.20 7.60 17.93
C THR A 264 6.01 6.87 16.87
N LEU A 265 6.89 7.60 16.17
CA LEU A 265 7.80 7.00 15.19
C LEU A 265 8.66 5.89 15.79
N SER A 266 9.12 6.05 17.05
CA SER A 266 9.88 5.02 17.76
C SER A 266 9.08 3.73 17.96
N THR A 267 7.78 3.83 18.25
CA THR A 267 6.91 2.66 18.41
C THR A 267 6.68 1.97 17.07
N ILE A 268 6.39 2.74 16.02
CA ILE A 268 6.19 2.21 14.67
C ILE A 268 7.47 1.52 14.19
N LYS A 269 8.62 2.17 14.36
CA LYS A 269 9.93 1.63 13.99
C LYS A 269 10.19 0.28 14.66
N ARG A 270 10.05 0.21 15.99
CA ARG A 270 10.25 -1.05 16.74
C ARG A 270 9.31 -2.16 16.28
N GLN A 271 8.05 -1.83 15.95
CA GLN A 271 7.11 -2.84 15.46
C GLN A 271 7.50 -3.34 14.06
N LEU A 272 7.94 -2.46 13.17
CA LEU A 272 8.42 -2.85 11.84
C LEU A 272 9.69 -3.70 11.94
N GLU A 273 10.62 -3.34 12.82
CA GLU A 273 11.83 -4.14 13.12
C GLU A 273 11.43 -5.54 13.60
N ASN A 274 10.54 -5.65 14.59
CA ASN A 274 10.05 -6.95 15.07
C ASN A 274 9.35 -7.78 13.97
N MET A 275 8.63 -7.15 13.03
CA MET A 275 8.01 -7.84 11.91
C MET A 275 9.04 -8.34 10.88
N ILE A 276 10.17 -7.66 10.74
CA ILE A 276 11.25 -8.06 9.84
C ILE A 276 12.05 -9.20 10.50
N ASP A 277 12.42 -9.03 11.77
CA ASP A 277 13.24 -9.98 12.52
C ASP A 277 12.47 -11.25 12.91
N GLY A 278 11.17 -11.13 13.17
CA GLY A 278 10.30 -12.26 13.49
C GLY A 278 10.02 -13.21 12.32
N ASN A 279 10.34 -12.81 11.08
CA ASN A 279 10.22 -13.63 9.88
C ASN A 279 11.54 -14.33 9.48
N SER A 280 12.62 -14.19 10.26
CA SER A 280 13.94 -14.77 9.95
C SER A 280 14.28 -16.05 10.74
N SER A 281 13.31 -16.67 11.41
CA SER A 281 13.53 -17.82 12.31
C SER A 281 12.91 -19.15 11.84
N ASP A 282 12.49 -19.27 10.58
CA ASP A 282 12.02 -20.53 9.99
C ASP A 282 12.89 -20.95 8.79
#